data_AF-A0A359LQF4-F1
#
_entry.id   AF-A0A359LQF4-F1
#
_cell.length_a   1.000
_cell.length_b   1.000
_cell.length_c   1.000
_cell.angle_alpha   90.00
_cell.angle_beta   90.00
_cell.angle_gamma   90.00
#
_symmetry.space_group_name_H-M   'P 1'
#
loop_
_entity.id
_entity.type
_entity.pdbx_description
1 polymer ?
#
loop_
_entity_poly.entity_id
_entity_poly.type
_entity_poly.pdbx_seq_one_letter_code
_entity_poly.pdbx_strand_id
1 'polypeptide(L)'
;GHFPEIAHPGGLLGVGGPMARDAADLRVLFEVLAGYDCEDPFSAPVPLRSTDLKGLRIGVMEQWPGVPVQPVVAEAVRRAADALAGL
;
A
#
# COMPACT_ATOMS: atom_id res chain seq x y z
N GLY A 1 15.04 -1.13 -11.78
CA GLY A 1 13.68 -1.66 -11.72
C GLY A 1 12.67 -0.82 -12.48
N HIS A 2 12.58 0.48 -12.22
CA HIS A 2 11.59 1.35 -12.88
C HIS A 2 12.06 1.91 -14.23
N PHE A 3 11.21 1.85 -15.26
CA PHE A 3 11.40 2.56 -16.52
C PHE A 3 10.16 3.44 -16.83
N PRO A 4 10.32 4.76 -17.02
CA PRO A 4 11.56 5.52 -16.87
C PRO A 4 12.06 5.49 -15.42
N GLU A 5 13.37 5.69 -15.25
CA GLU A 5 14.02 5.68 -13.94
C GLU A 5 13.42 6.75 -13.04
N ILE A 6 13.03 6.37 -11.82
CA ILE A 6 12.67 7.33 -10.78
C ILE A 6 13.99 7.78 -10.12
N ALA A 7 14.66 8.75 -10.74
CA ALA A 7 15.97 9.22 -10.32
C ALA A 7 15.94 10.03 -9.01
N HIS A 8 17.12 10.40 -8.51
CA HIS A 8 17.27 11.25 -7.32
C HIS A 8 16.52 12.61 -7.45
N PRO A 9 15.82 13.08 -6.41
CA PRO A 9 15.62 12.45 -5.09
C PRO A 9 14.44 11.48 -5.04
N GLY A 10 13.65 11.39 -6.11
CA GLY A 10 12.45 10.56 -6.21
C GLY A 10 12.69 9.09 -5.92
N GLY A 11 13.84 8.54 -6.32
CA GLY A 11 14.18 7.12 -6.08
C GLY A 11 14.23 6.70 -4.61
N LEU A 12 14.34 7.65 -3.67
CA LEU A 12 14.30 7.35 -2.24
C LEU A 12 12.89 7.04 -1.71
N LEU A 13 11.85 7.54 -2.38
CA LEU A 13 10.45 7.47 -1.90
C LEU A 13 9.47 6.92 -2.96
N GLY A 14 9.88 6.93 -4.23
CA GLY A 14 9.06 6.53 -5.35
C GLY A 14 8.93 5.02 -5.43
N VAL A 15 7.69 4.56 -5.52
CA VAL A 15 7.35 3.16 -5.75
C VAL A 15 6.28 3.09 -6.84
N GLY A 16 6.44 2.15 -7.77
CA GLY A 16 5.40 1.80 -8.73
C GLY A 16 4.52 0.68 -8.18
N GLY A 17 3.19 0.85 -8.26
CA GLY A 17 2.23 -0.18 -7.86
C GLY A 17 1.18 -0.44 -8.96
N PRO A 18 0.76 -1.69 -9.18
CA PRO A 18 -0.30 -2.00 -10.13
C PRO A 18 -1.65 -1.49 -9.64
N MET A 19 -2.54 -1.17 -10.57
CA MET A 19 -3.94 -0.84 -10.29
C MET A 19 -4.86 -1.89 -10.91
N ALA A 20 -5.84 -2.36 -10.14
CA ALA A 20 -6.87 -3.30 -10.57
C ALA A 20 -8.22 -2.94 -9.94
N ARG A 21 -9.30 -3.61 -10.38
CA ARG A 21 -10.65 -3.36 -9.86
C ARG A 21 -10.93 -4.07 -8.52
N ASP A 22 -10.17 -5.10 -8.19
CA ASP A 22 -10.28 -5.83 -6.94
C ASP A 22 -8.91 -6.29 -6.41
N ALA A 23 -8.89 -6.70 -5.14
CA ALA A 23 -7.66 -7.07 -4.44
C ALA A 23 -7.05 -8.40 -4.93
N ALA A 24 -7.84 -9.30 -5.52
CA ALA A 24 -7.34 -10.57 -6.02
C ALA A 24 -6.55 -10.36 -7.32
N ASP A 25 -7.10 -9.60 -8.25
CA ASP A 25 -6.41 -9.18 -9.47
C ASP A 25 -5.18 -8.33 -9.15
N LEU A 26 -5.28 -7.42 -8.16
CA LEU A 26 -4.14 -6.62 -7.71
C LEU A 26 -3.00 -7.49 -7.20
N ARG A 27 -3.30 -8.56 -6.46
CA ARG A 27 -2.28 -9.51 -5.98
C ARG A 27 -1.56 -10.19 -7.14
N VAL A 28 -2.29 -10.66 -8.16
CA VAL A 28 -1.67 -11.30 -9.34
C VAL A 28 -0.71 -10.35 -10.04
N LEU A 29 -1.14 -9.11 -10.30
CA LEU A 29 -0.27 -8.11 -10.92
C LEU A 29 0.94 -7.77 -10.05
N PHE A 30 0.74 -7.66 -8.73
CA PHE A 30 1.82 -7.34 -7.80
C PHE A 30 2.86 -8.47 -7.72
N GLU A 31 2.45 -9.74 -7.73
CA GLU A 31 3.36 -10.89 -7.73
C GLU A 31 4.28 -10.91 -8.95
N VAL A 32 3.79 -10.46 -10.11
CA VAL A 32 4.62 -10.32 -11.32
C VAL A 32 5.65 -9.19 -11.19
N LEU A 33 5.27 -8.09 -10.51
CA LEU A 33 6.12 -6.90 -10.38
C LEU A 33 7.12 -6.98 -9.22
N ALA A 34 6.81 -7.71 -8.15
CA ALA A 34 7.56 -7.74 -6.89
C ALA A 34 8.85 -8.60 -6.95
N GLY A 35 9.56 -8.57 -8.08
CA GLY A 35 10.83 -9.27 -8.28
C GLY A 35 12.03 -8.45 -7.83
N TYR A 36 13.08 -9.14 -7.35
CA TYR A 36 14.37 -8.52 -7.14
C TYR A 36 15.02 -8.18 -8.49
N ASP A 37 15.59 -6.98 -8.58
CA ASP A 37 16.32 -6.49 -9.74
C ASP A 37 17.70 -6.02 -9.29
N CYS A 38 18.76 -6.68 -9.76
CA CYS A 38 20.13 -6.38 -9.37
C CYS A 38 20.66 -5.07 -9.96
N GLU A 39 20.02 -4.52 -10.99
CA GLU A 39 20.37 -3.22 -11.58
C GLU A 39 19.73 -2.06 -10.82
N ASP A 40 18.83 -2.34 -9.89
CA ASP A 40 18.15 -1.34 -9.06
C ASP A 40 18.80 -1.24 -7.66
N PRO A 41 19.48 -0.14 -7.32
CA PRO A 41 20.12 0.02 -6.01
C PRO A 41 19.11 0.10 -4.86
N PHE A 42 17.82 0.33 -5.15
CA PHE A 42 16.74 0.37 -4.15
C PHE A 42 15.93 -0.93 -4.10
N SER A 43 16.23 -1.92 -4.96
CA SER A 43 15.57 -3.22 -4.89
C SER A 43 16.11 -4.07 -3.75
N ALA A 44 15.20 -4.72 -3.02
CA ALA A 44 15.54 -5.59 -1.89
C ALA A 44 15.07 -7.02 -2.18
N PRO A 45 15.91 -8.05 -1.96
CA PRO A 45 15.56 -9.45 -2.21
C PRO A 45 14.69 -10.02 -1.09
N VAL A 46 13.50 -9.45 -0.90
CA VAL A 46 12.55 -9.83 0.17
C VAL A 46 11.40 -10.63 -0.43
N PRO A 47 11.17 -11.88 0.00
CA PRO A 47 10.07 -12.68 -0.52
C PRO A 47 8.71 -12.13 -0.05
N LEU A 48 7.68 -12.35 -0.88
CA LEU A 48 6.30 -12.05 -0.53
C LEU A 48 5.84 -12.94 0.64
N ARG A 49 5.14 -12.31 1.59
CA ARG A 49 4.61 -12.99 2.79
C ARG A 49 3.09 -12.95 2.77
N SER A 50 2.45 -14.05 3.13
CA SER A 50 1.05 -14.06 3.52
C SER A 50 0.93 -13.69 4.99
N THR A 51 -0.09 -12.91 5.35
CA THR A 51 -0.37 -12.51 6.73
C THR A 51 -1.68 -13.15 7.18
N ASP A 52 -1.70 -13.74 8.36
CA ASP A 52 -2.93 -14.12 9.05
C ASP A 52 -3.57 -12.85 9.66
N LEU A 53 -4.84 -12.64 9.36
CA LEU A 53 -5.58 -11.46 9.82
C LEU A 53 -6.27 -11.68 11.17
N LYS A 54 -6.27 -12.90 11.70
CA LYS A 54 -6.97 -13.24 12.94
C LYS A 54 -6.45 -12.41 14.12
N GLY A 55 -7.32 -11.62 14.74
CA GLY A 55 -6.98 -10.80 15.90
C GLY A 55 -6.03 -9.64 15.56
N LEU A 56 -5.98 -9.21 14.29
CA LEU A 56 -5.20 -8.06 13.86
C LEU A 56 -5.76 -6.78 14.47
N ARG A 57 -4.91 -6.03 15.19
CA ARG A 57 -5.28 -4.71 15.72
C ARG A 57 -5.11 -3.65 14.64
N ILE A 58 -6.16 -2.88 14.38
CA ILE A 58 -6.17 -1.84 13.34
C ILE A 58 -6.14 -0.47 13.99
N GLY A 59 -5.12 0.32 13.68
CA GLY A 59 -5.05 1.73 14.04
C GLY A 59 -5.79 2.58 13.01
N VAL A 60 -6.73 3.41 13.45
CA VAL A 60 -7.52 4.28 12.57
C VAL A 60 -7.10 5.72 12.80
N MET A 61 -6.77 6.42 11.71
CA MET A 61 -6.42 7.84 11.72
C MET A 61 -7.46 8.63 10.95
N GLU A 62 -8.50 9.09 11.64
CA GLU A 62 -9.60 9.86 11.03
C GLU A 62 -9.17 11.29 10.66
N GLN A 63 -8.15 11.82 11.32
CA GLN A 63 -7.66 13.18 11.10
C GLN A 63 -6.14 13.24 11.24
N TRP A 64 -5.50 13.95 10.32
CA TRP A 64 -4.10 14.32 10.45
C TRP A 64 -3.96 15.68 11.16
N PRO A 65 -3.06 15.83 12.15
CA PRO A 65 -2.88 17.09 12.85
C PRO A 65 -2.63 18.27 11.90
N GLY A 66 -3.44 19.32 12.04
CA GLY A 66 -3.31 20.55 11.25
C GLY A 66 -3.81 20.46 9.80
N VAL A 67 -4.35 19.32 9.37
CA VAL A 67 -4.91 19.17 8.01
C VAL A 67 -6.44 19.01 8.10
N PRO A 68 -7.22 19.96 7.57
CA PRO A 68 -8.67 19.81 7.48
C PRO A 68 -9.05 18.60 6.61
N VAL A 69 -9.96 17.78 7.11
CA VAL A 69 -10.51 16.63 6.37
C VAL A 69 -11.97 16.92 6.05
N GLN A 70 -12.39 16.65 4.81
CA GLN A 70 -13.79 16.80 4.42
C GLN A 70 -14.66 15.81 5.20
N PRO A 71 -15.84 16.21 5.72
CA PRO A 71 -16.68 15.33 6.53
C PRO A 71 -17.03 13.99 5.87
N VAL A 72 -17.25 13.99 4.54
CA VAL A 72 -17.55 12.78 3.77
C VAL A 72 -16.39 11.78 3.76
N VAL A 73 -15.14 12.26 3.80
CA VAL A 73 -13.95 11.41 3.81
C VAL A 73 -13.77 10.80 5.21
N ALA A 74 -13.92 11.60 6.27
CA ALA A 74 -13.87 11.11 7.64
C ALA A 74 -14.93 10.02 7.89
N GLU A 75 -16.15 10.24 7.39
CA GLU A 75 -17.23 9.25 7.47
C GLU A 75 -16.94 7.98 6.67
N ALA A 76 -16.33 8.10 5.49
CA ALA A 76 -15.91 6.93 4.71
C ALA A 76 -14.86 6.09 5.45
N VAL A 77 -13.89 6.74 6.11
CA VAL A 77 -12.87 6.06 6.93
C VAL A 77 -13.50 5.34 8.12
N ARG A 78 -14.44 5.99 8.84
CA ARG A 78 -15.17 5.34 9.95
C ARG A 78 -15.94 4.10 9.51
N ARG A 79 -16.72 4.20 8.42
CA ARG A 79 -17.44 3.04 7.88
C ARG A 79 -16.50 1.89 7.50
N ALA A 80 -15.33 2.21 6.95
CA ALA A 80 -14.32 1.20 6.65
C ALA A 80 -13.76 0.55 7.94
N ALA A 81 -13.52 1.32 8.99
CA ALA A 81 -13.09 0.80 10.28
C ALA A 81 -14.14 -0.11 10.92
N ASP A 82 -15.42 0.30 10.90
CA ASP A 82 -16.53 -0.49 11.45
C ASP A 82 -16.68 -1.84 10.73
N ALA A 83 -16.47 -1.87 9.41
CA ALA A 83 -16.48 -3.11 8.63
C ALA A 83 -15.35 -4.08 9.04
N LEU A 84 -14.29 -3.57 9.67
CA LEU A 84 -13.13 -4.36 10.12
C LEU A 84 -13.19 -4.68 11.62
N ALA A 85 -14.17 -4.16 12.38
CA ALA A 85 -14.25 -4.32 13.84
C ALA A 85 -14.49 -5.76 14.32
N GLY A 86 -14.86 -6.66 13.40
CA GLY A 86 -15.08 -8.09 13.67
C GLY A 86 -14.01 -9.05 13.14
N LEU A 87 -12.89 -8.53 12.61
CA LEU A 87 -11.71 -9.33 12.23
C LEU A 87 -10.90 -9.77 13.46
#